data_AF-A0A7W1TSE6-F1
#
_entry.id   AF-A0A7W1TSE6-F1
#
_cell.length_a   1.000
_cell.length_b   1.000
_cell.length_c   1.000
_cell.angle_alpha   90.00
_cell.angle_beta   90.00
_cell.angle_gamma   90.00
#
_symmetry.space_group_name_H-M   'P 1'
#
loop_
_entity.id
_entity.type
_entity.pdbx_description
1 polymer ?
#
loop_
_entity_poly.entity_id
_entity_poly.type
_entity_poly.pdbx_seq_one_letter_code
_entity_poly.pdbx_strand_id
1 'polypeptide(L)' 'MGRNHRQLTVFQKADELAVLVYRLTAKFPSDERFELRSQLRRAAVSTPTNIVEGCARDSRRDYARFLDIA' A
#
# COMPACT_ATOMS: atom_id res chain seq x y z
N MET A 1 16.78 9.58 -11.82
CA MET A 1 15.60 9.14 -12.62
C MET A 1 14.85 8.12 -11.80
N GLY A 2 13.63 8.44 -11.36
CA GLY A 2 12.82 7.54 -10.53
C GLY A 2 12.47 6.25 -11.25
N ARG A 3 12.34 5.15 -10.50
CA ARG A 3 11.89 3.86 -11.04
C ARG A 3 10.41 3.99 -11.42
N ASN A 4 10.01 3.43 -12.55
CA ASN A 4 8.59 3.45 -12.94
C ASN A 4 7.82 2.40 -12.14
N HIS A 5 7.17 2.81 -11.06
CA HIS A 5 6.38 1.93 -10.19
C HIS A 5 5.27 1.17 -10.94
N ARG A 6 4.70 1.74 -12.02
CA ARG A 6 3.63 1.10 -12.80
C ARG A 6 4.09 -0.17 -13.53
N GLN A 7 5.39 -0.32 -13.76
CA GLN A 7 5.98 -1.51 -14.36
C GLN A 7 6.30 -2.60 -13.33
N LEU A 8 6.17 -2.31 -12.03
CA LEU A 8 6.45 -3.27 -10.98
C LEU A 8 5.23 -4.14 -10.71
N THR A 9 5.36 -5.45 -10.90
CA THR A 9 4.31 -6.44 -10.55
C THR A 9 3.91 -6.33 -9.07
N VAL A 10 4.87 -6.05 -8.18
CA VAL A 10 4.59 -5.88 -6.75
C VAL A 10 3.70 -4.66 -6.47
N PHE A 11 3.88 -3.55 -7.21
CA PHE A 11 3.00 -2.38 -7.10
C PHE A 11 1.58 -2.72 -7.56
N GLN A 12 1.44 -3.38 -8.71
CA GLN A 12 0.14 -3.76 -9.26
C GLN A 12 -0.64 -4.68 -8.29
N LYS A 13 0.06 -5.65 -7.69
CA LYS A 13 -0.53 -6.55 -6.69
C LYS A 13 -0.89 -5.82 -5.38
N ALA A 14 -0.06 -4.88 -4.94
CA ALA A 14 -0.34 -4.08 -3.74
C ALA A 14 -1.56 -3.17 -3.95
N ASP A 15 -1.69 -2.54 -5.12
CA ASP A 15 -2.84 -1.72 -5.49
C ASP A 15 -4.13 -2.56 -5.55
N GLU A 16 -4.07 -3.73 -6.20
CA GLU A 16 -5.19 -4.68 -6.24
C GLU A 16 -5.60 -5.15 -4.83
N LEU A 17 -4.62 -5.46 -3.97
CA LEU A 17 -4.86 -5.83 -2.58
C LEU A 17 -5.56 -4.71 -1.81
N ALA A 18 -5.15 -3.45 -1.98
CA ALA A 18 -5.79 -2.32 -1.34
C ALA A 18 -7.28 -2.22 -1.74
N VAL A 19 -7.58 -2.36 -3.03
CA VAL A 19 -8.96 -2.40 -3.53
C VAL A 19 -9.75 -3.57 -2.93
N LEU A 20 -9.14 -4.75 -2.84
CA LEU A 20 -9.76 -5.94 -2.25
C LEU A 20 -10.10 -5.73 -0.77
N VAL A 21 -9.16 -5.17 0.02
CA VAL A 21 -9.37 -4.87 1.44
C VAL A 21 -10.53 -3.87 1.60
N TYR A 22 -10.62 -2.84 0.77
CA TYR A 22 -11.76 -1.91 0.80
C TYR A 22 -13.09 -2.62 0.55
N ARG A 23 -13.15 -3.51 -0.45
CA ARG A 23 -14.35 -4.30 -0.79
C ARG A 23 -14.75 -5.27 0.31
N LEU A 24 -13.79 -5.98 0.91
CA LEU A 24 -14.05 -6.94 1.98
C LEU A 24 -14.51 -6.23 3.25
N THR A 25 -13.76 -5.22 3.68
CA THR A 25 -14.06 -4.48 4.91
C THR A 25 -15.35 -3.68 4.82
N ALA A 26 -15.85 -3.35 3.61
CA ALA A 26 -17.16 -2.70 3.44
C ALA A 26 -18.33 -3.55 3.98
N LYS A 27 -18.15 -4.86 4.12
CA LYS A 27 -19.15 -5.79 4.68
C LYS A 27 -19.08 -5.91 6.21
N PHE A 28 -18.08 -5.30 6.85
CA PHE A 28 -17.96 -5.35 8.30
C PHE A 28 -19.13 -4.62 8.99
N PRO A 29 -19.48 -5.03 10.22
CA PRO A 29 -20.38 -4.28 11.10
C PRO A 29 -19.98 -2.81 11.26
N SER A 30 -20.93 -1.94 11.61
CA SER A 30 -20.70 -0.49 11.69
C SER A 30 -19.84 -0.06 12.87
N ASP A 31 -19.89 -0.81 13.97
CA ASP A 31 -19.04 -0.70 15.16
C ASP A 31 -17.56 -0.95 14.83
N GLU A 32 -17.27 -1.83 13.87
CA GLU A 32 -15.90 -2.07 13.38
C GLU A 32 -15.33 -0.94 12.52
N ARG A 33 -16.12 0.11 12.22
CA ARG A 33 -15.72 1.18 11.29
C ARG A 33 -14.42 1.87 11.72
N PHE A 34 -14.30 2.19 13.00
CA PHE A 34 -13.14 2.89 13.55
C PHE A 34 -12.10 1.93 14.14
N GLU A 35 -12.50 0.69 14.40
CA GLU A 35 -11.63 -0.39 14.83
C GLU A 35 -10.97 -1.09 13.63
N LEU A 36 -11.33 -2.34 13.34
CA LEU A 36 -10.60 -3.16 12.35
C LEU A 36 -10.70 -2.61 10.94
N ARG A 37 -11.86 -2.05 10.53
CA ARG A 37 -12.02 -1.50 9.17
C ARG A 37 -11.02 -0.37 8.91
N SER A 38 -10.81 0.53 9.87
CA SER A 38 -9.92 1.67 9.69
C SER A 38 -8.46 1.23 9.61
N GLN A 39 -8.06 0.31 10.49
CA GLN A 39 -6.69 -0.20 10.57
C GLN A 39 -6.31 -0.98 9.31
N LEU A 40 -7.16 -1.91 8.86
CA LEU A 40 -6.92 -2.71 7.67
C LEU A 40 -6.81 -1.85 6.41
N ARG A 41 -7.70 -0.86 6.23
CA ARG A 41 -7.68 0.02 5.06
C ARG A 41 -6.44 0.90 5.02
N ARG A 42 -6.01 1.46 6.15
CA ARG A 42 -4.78 2.25 6.23
C ARG A 42 -3.54 1.41 5.93
N ALA A 43 -3.43 0.22 6.52
CA ALA A 43 -2.33 -0.69 6.25
C ALA A 43 -2.28 -1.08 4.76
N ALA A 44 -3.42 -1.45 4.17
CA ALA A 44 -3.47 -1.88 2.78
C ALA A 44 -3.11 -0.78 1.79
N VAL A 45 -3.49 0.48 2.04
CA VAL A 45 -3.09 1.63 1.21
C VAL A 45 -1.63 2.01 1.43
N SER A 46 -1.09 1.79 2.63
CA SER A 46 0.30 2.09 2.96
C SER A 46 1.31 1.33 2.08
N THR A 47 1.02 0.06 1.74
CA THR A 47 1.92 -0.76 0.92
C THR A 47 2.18 -0.16 -0.48
N PRO A 48 1.17 0.10 -1.34
CA PRO A 48 1.42 0.70 -2.65
C PRO A 48 1.97 2.13 -2.55
N THR A 49 1.58 2.93 -1.54
CA THR A 49 2.11 4.30 -1.38
C THR A 49 3.60 4.29 -1.03
N ASN A 50 4.04 3.40 -0.13
CA ASN A 50 5.46 3.27 0.19
C ASN A 50 6.28 2.77 -1.01
N ILE A 51 5.74 1.87 -1.84
CA ILE A 51 6.41 1.45 -3.09
C ILE A 51 6.58 2.64 -4.04
N VAL A 52 5.56 3.47 -4.22
CA VAL A 52 5.61 4.68 -5.08
C VAL A 52 6.64 5.68 -4.52
N GLU A 53 6.58 5.97 -3.23
CA GLU A 53 7.51 6.90 -2.57
C GLU A 53 8.95 6.42 -2.65
N GLY A 54 9.19 5.12 -2.45
CA GLY A 54 10.49 4.50 -2.63
C GLY A 54 10.99 4.62 -4.08
N CYS A 55 10.13 4.39 -5.06
CA CYS A 55 10.48 4.50 -6.48
C CYS A 55 10.90 5.93 -6.88
N ALA A 56 10.40 6.94 -6.17
CA ALA A 56 10.77 8.34 -6.35
C ALA A 56 12.11 8.71 -5.70
N ARG A 57 12.74 7.83 -4.89
CA ARG A 57 14.04 8.10 -4.26
C ARG A 57 15.21 7.82 -5.20
N ASP A 58 16.21 8.70 -5.13
CA ASP A 58 17.42 8.61 -5.96
C ASP A 58 18.39 7.51 -5.50
N SER A 59 18.50 7.27 -4.19
CA SER A 59 19.42 6.27 -3.65
C SER A 59 18.77 4.88 -3.53
N ARG A 60 19.57 3.83 -3.74
CA ARG A 60 19.11 2.45 -3.50
C ARG A 60 18.80 2.19 -2.03
N ARG A 61 19.53 2.84 -1.11
CA ARG A 61 19.31 2.71 0.34
C ARG A 61 17.95 3.28 0.74
N ASP A 62 17.61 4.47 0.27
CA ASP A 62 16.31 5.07 0.58
C ASP A 62 15.18 4.29 -0.07
N TYR A 63 15.37 3.82 -1.30
CA TYR A 63 14.41 2.92 -1.94
C TYR A 63 14.14 1.67 -1.09
N ALA A 64 15.18 0.99 -0.63
CA ALA A 64 15.05 -0.20 0.22
C ALA A 64 14.32 0.11 1.53
N ARG A 65 14.62 1.24 2.19
CA ARG A 65 13.93 1.66 3.42
C ARG A 65 12.42 1.79 3.23
N PHE A 66 11.97 2.33 2.09
CA PHE A 66 10.54 2.41 1.80
C PHE A 66 9.92 1.04 1.51
N LEU A 67 10.68 0.11 0.92
CA LEU A 67 10.22 -1.27 0.75
C LEU A 67 10.14 -2.03 2.08
N ASP A 68 11.02 -1.77 3.04
CA ASP A 68 10.97 -2.38 4.38
C ASP A 68 9.74 -1.94 5.19
N ILE A 69 9.17 -0.77 4.87
CA ILE A 69 7.93 -0.25 5.49
C ILE A 69 6.67 -0.83 4.81
N ALA A 70 6.77 -1.20 3.53
CA ALA A 70 5.64 -1.58 2.68
C ALA A 70 5.12 -2.98 2.96
#